data_AF-A0A3M6TFL8-F1
#
_entry.id   AF-A0A3M6TFL8-F1
#
_cell.length_a   1.000
_cell.length_b   1.000
_cell.length_c   1.000
_cell.angle_alpha   90.00
_cell.angle_beta   90.00
_cell.angle_gamma   90.00
#
_symmetry.space_group_name_H-M   'P 1'
#
loop_
_entity.id
_entity.type
_entity.pdbx_description
1 polymer ?
#
loop_
_entity_poly.entity_id
_entity_poly.type
_entity_poly.pdbx_seq_one_letter_code
_entity_poly.pdbx_strand_id
1 'polypeptide(L)'
;MPEADNTVNEGVDLQDPRLARKIQESTLVTLLLDSKPLSVLCQVGDFGCGDGGWTPVMKIDGNKRTFHYSSSYWTDRNEYNSPGGETGFDENEMKLPTYWNTSFSRICLGMRIDQQLRFIVVNKQADSLYSLIANGKYRETSLGRNTWKEMVGANASLQKNCNKEGFNVVCQATDSPKARIGIVSNQQNECNTCKSRIGFGTGGRPDDSNTRLINHVIRVVDVTMEEFCETMCFLEPDCVSINLDRRADVYGKCKCELNNVTHEGHEHEWRENPNHFYHAAESSCVKNSCINMATCQSGFTVRGHRCVCPAGLKGYNCDEDIDECTESLHNCSSYAFCNNTEGSYNCTCKPGYTGNGRECRFDNFSGVVTLLIDSRQVPVFCHVGDFGCGEGGWTPVMKIDSSKGTFHYSSSYWTDRNEYNPPGGETGFDEQETKLAIYWNASFSKICLGMKINEQLRFIVINEQADSLYSLIADGQYRETSLRRDTWKTLIGAAASLQDKCNKQGFNAFCTLASSSKARIVIVSNQEDECLTIGFGTGGYPDDSNVCGNVAKHHPDNGVKYIKAMGYILVQ
;
A
#
# COMPACT_ATOMS: atom_id res chain seq x y z
N MET A 1 30.52 5.74 -52.85
CA MET A 1 29.18 5.25 -52.46
C MET A 1 29.00 3.88 -53.12
N PRO A 2 28.58 2.87 -52.36
CA PRO A 2 28.97 1.48 -52.60
C PRO A 2 27.95 0.71 -53.44
N GLU A 3 28.44 -0.27 -54.19
CA GLU A 3 27.72 -1.51 -54.48
C GLU A 3 28.33 -2.58 -53.57
N ALA A 4 27.56 -3.03 -52.57
CA ALA A 4 27.93 -4.12 -51.69
C ALA A 4 27.17 -5.38 -52.13
N ASP A 5 27.96 -6.42 -52.42
CA ASP A 5 27.54 -7.76 -52.77
C ASP A 5 26.83 -8.42 -51.58
N ASN A 6 25.59 -8.86 -51.80
CA ASN A 6 24.74 -9.51 -50.80
C ASN A 6 25.10 -10.99 -50.70
N THR A 7 26.00 -11.35 -49.78
CA THR A 7 26.09 -12.73 -49.30
C THR A 7 25.05 -12.98 -48.21
N VAL A 8 24.07 -13.81 -48.55
CA VAL A 8 23.01 -14.30 -47.66
C VAL A 8 23.65 -15.14 -46.55
N ASN A 9 23.58 -14.66 -45.31
CA ASN A 9 23.86 -15.45 -44.11
C ASN A 9 22.67 -16.39 -43.84
N GLU A 10 22.70 -17.58 -44.43
CA GLU A 10 21.81 -18.68 -44.02
C GLU A 10 22.22 -19.18 -42.63
N GLY A 11 21.26 -19.26 -41.71
CA GLY A 11 21.45 -19.78 -40.37
C GLY A 11 21.94 -21.23 -40.40
N VAL A 12 23.02 -21.50 -39.67
CA VAL A 12 23.68 -22.81 -39.64
C VAL A 12 23.02 -23.70 -38.59
N ASP A 13 22.41 -24.81 -39.05
CA ASP A 13 21.93 -25.90 -38.19
C ASP A 13 23.06 -26.90 -37.93
N LEU A 14 23.53 -26.98 -36.68
CA LEU A 14 24.60 -27.89 -36.26
C LEU A 14 24.14 -29.36 -36.14
N GLN A 15 22.87 -29.69 -36.39
CA GLN A 15 22.41 -31.07 -36.49
C GLN A 15 22.64 -31.71 -37.87
N ASP A 16 23.10 -30.95 -38.89
CA ASP A 16 23.46 -31.49 -40.22
C ASP A 16 24.90 -32.06 -40.25
N PRO A 17 25.10 -33.38 -40.40
CA PRO A 17 26.43 -34.00 -40.49
C PRO A 17 27.25 -33.56 -41.72
N ARG A 18 26.65 -32.90 -42.71
CA ARG A 18 27.32 -32.47 -43.95
C ARG A 18 28.09 -31.16 -43.79
N LEU A 19 27.79 -30.34 -42.78
CA LEU A 19 28.42 -29.03 -42.58
C LEU A 19 29.70 -29.06 -41.73
N ALA A 20 29.88 -30.09 -40.89
CA ALA A 20 31.06 -30.28 -40.04
C ALA A 20 32.39 -30.45 -40.80
N ARG A 21 32.35 -30.56 -42.14
CA ARG A 21 33.52 -30.73 -43.01
C ARG A 21 34.16 -29.42 -43.52
N LYS A 22 33.62 -28.23 -43.19
CA LYS A 22 34.03 -26.97 -43.83
C LYS A 22 34.73 -25.93 -42.95
N ILE A 23 34.80 -26.11 -41.62
CA ILE A 23 35.46 -25.14 -40.72
C ILE A 23 36.85 -25.69 -40.38
N GLN A 24 37.91 -25.05 -40.88
CA GLN A 24 39.31 -25.42 -40.64
C GLN A 24 40.04 -24.52 -39.63
N GLU A 25 39.47 -23.36 -39.30
CA GLU A 25 40.04 -22.36 -38.39
C GLU A 25 38.98 -21.84 -37.43
N SER A 26 39.40 -21.38 -36.25
CA SER A 26 38.50 -20.76 -35.28
C SER A 26 37.82 -19.53 -35.88
N THR A 27 36.50 -19.50 -35.87
CA THR A 27 35.71 -18.44 -36.52
C THR A 27 34.43 -18.16 -35.74
N LEU A 28 33.89 -16.95 -35.92
CA LEU A 28 32.58 -16.59 -35.38
C LEU A 28 31.49 -17.35 -36.13
N VAL A 29 30.61 -18.00 -35.38
CA VAL A 29 29.47 -18.75 -35.91
C VAL A 29 28.21 -18.27 -35.20
N THR A 30 27.14 -18.07 -35.96
CA THR A 30 25.82 -17.75 -35.42
C THR A 30 25.04 -19.03 -35.16
N LEU A 31 24.77 -19.31 -33.89
CA LEU A 31 23.92 -20.41 -33.46
C LEU A 31 22.48 -19.94 -33.31
N LEU A 32 21.51 -20.73 -33.78
CA LEU A 32 20.09 -20.51 -33.51
C LEU A 32 19.66 -21.35 -32.30
N LEU A 33 19.50 -20.70 -31.14
CA LEU A 33 19.07 -21.34 -29.89
C LEU A 33 17.73 -20.72 -29.46
N ASP A 34 16.70 -21.54 -29.25
CA ASP A 34 15.33 -21.11 -28.93
C ASP A 34 14.82 -19.98 -29.86
N SER A 35 15.08 -20.12 -31.17
CA SER A 35 14.73 -19.14 -32.20
C SER A 35 15.41 -17.77 -32.05
N LYS A 36 16.48 -17.66 -31.25
CA LYS A 36 17.32 -16.46 -31.13
C LYS A 36 18.72 -16.70 -31.71
N PRO A 37 19.25 -15.77 -32.52
CA PRO A 37 20.63 -15.85 -32.99
C PRO A 37 21.62 -15.51 -31.87
N LEU A 38 22.64 -16.34 -31.69
CA LEU A 38 23.74 -16.16 -30.76
C LEU A 38 25.07 -16.26 -31.52
N SER A 39 25.84 -15.17 -31.52
CA SER A 39 27.20 -15.17 -32.08
C SER A 39 28.17 -15.79 -31.08
N VAL A 40 28.91 -16.83 -31.47
CA VAL A 40 29.94 -17.46 -30.64
C VAL A 40 31.21 -17.74 -31.44
N LEU A 41 32.37 -17.59 -30.82
CA LEU A 41 33.63 -17.99 -31.40
C LEU A 41 33.80 -19.51 -31.26
N CYS A 42 33.55 -20.24 -32.33
CA CYS A 42 33.79 -21.68 -32.38
C CYS A 42 35.30 -21.93 -32.45
N GLN A 43 35.86 -22.60 -31.44
CA GLN A 43 37.29 -22.91 -31.40
C GLN A 43 37.55 -24.20 -32.17
N VAL A 44 38.39 -24.13 -33.21
CA VAL A 44 38.69 -25.26 -34.08
C VAL A 44 40.19 -25.54 -34.06
N GLY A 45 40.53 -26.82 -33.88
CA GLY A 45 41.92 -27.30 -33.83
C GLY A 45 42.26 -27.98 -32.50
N ASP A 46 43.42 -28.63 -32.45
CA ASP A 46 43.88 -29.31 -31.25
C ASP A 46 44.67 -28.36 -30.33
N PHE A 47 43.94 -27.59 -29.52
CA PHE A 47 44.51 -26.79 -28.43
C PHE A 47 44.59 -27.58 -27.10
N GLY A 48 44.59 -28.91 -27.16
CA GLY A 48 44.65 -29.80 -25.99
C GLY A 48 43.31 -30.47 -25.64
N CYS A 49 42.29 -30.30 -26.48
CA CYS A 49 41.01 -31.01 -26.35
C CYS A 49 40.73 -31.97 -27.51
N GLY A 50 41.68 -32.15 -28.43
CA GLY A 50 41.55 -33.00 -29.61
C GLY A 50 40.82 -32.33 -30.76
N ASP A 51 40.90 -32.97 -31.92
CA ASP A 51 40.37 -32.47 -33.18
C ASP A 51 38.84 -32.28 -33.16
N GLY A 52 38.38 -31.13 -33.66
CA GLY A 52 36.96 -30.79 -33.78
C GLY A 52 36.66 -29.32 -33.48
N GLY A 53 35.39 -28.94 -33.64
CA GLY A 53 34.88 -27.64 -33.23
C GLY A 53 34.36 -27.68 -31.80
N TRP A 54 34.79 -26.71 -30.98
CA TRP A 54 34.41 -26.56 -29.58
C TRP A 54 33.57 -25.30 -29.40
N THR A 55 32.35 -25.48 -28.90
CA THR A 55 31.44 -24.38 -28.59
C THR A 55 31.67 -23.89 -27.16
N PRO A 56 31.96 -22.59 -26.96
CA PRO A 56 32.17 -22.04 -25.63
C PRO A 56 30.83 -21.98 -24.85
N VAL A 57 30.89 -22.30 -23.55
CA VAL A 57 29.72 -22.29 -22.65
C VAL A 57 29.84 -21.30 -21.51
N MET A 58 31.04 -21.16 -20.93
CA MET A 58 31.30 -20.31 -19.77
C MET A 58 32.79 -19.94 -19.72
N LYS A 59 33.11 -18.69 -19.35
CA LYS A 59 34.46 -18.25 -18.93
C LYS A 59 34.38 -17.69 -17.52
N ILE A 60 35.33 -18.08 -16.67
CA ILE A 60 35.35 -17.75 -15.25
C ILE A 60 36.72 -17.19 -14.90
N ASP A 61 36.74 -16.08 -14.16
CA ASP A 61 37.96 -15.47 -13.64
C ASP A 61 38.10 -15.82 -12.15
N GLY A 62 39.20 -16.47 -11.79
CA GLY A 62 39.48 -16.89 -10.42
C GLY A 62 39.66 -15.73 -9.43
N ASN A 63 39.86 -14.50 -9.93
CA ASN A 63 39.94 -13.30 -9.09
C ASN A 63 38.57 -12.66 -8.82
N LYS A 64 37.51 -13.12 -9.48
CA LYS A 64 36.15 -12.60 -9.37
C LYS A 64 35.24 -13.60 -8.67
N ARG A 65 34.16 -13.10 -8.06
CA ARG A 65 33.16 -13.94 -7.39
C ARG A 65 31.93 -14.24 -8.25
N THR A 66 31.85 -13.73 -9.49
CA THR A 66 30.71 -13.88 -10.41
C THR A 66 30.24 -15.33 -10.51
N PHE A 67 31.17 -16.26 -10.70
CA PHE A 67 30.87 -17.71 -10.76
C PHE A 67 31.36 -18.48 -9.54
N HIS A 68 31.37 -17.86 -8.36
CA HIS A 68 31.62 -18.54 -7.09
C HIS A 68 30.72 -19.77 -6.93
N TYR A 69 31.10 -20.77 -6.11
CA TYR A 69 30.33 -22.01 -5.95
C TYR A 69 28.83 -21.77 -5.67
N SER A 70 28.52 -20.78 -4.82
CA SER A 70 27.15 -20.42 -4.42
C SER A 70 26.40 -19.56 -5.43
N SER A 71 27.06 -19.10 -6.50
CA SER A 71 26.44 -18.22 -7.50
C SER A 71 25.21 -18.85 -8.15
N SER A 72 24.14 -18.07 -8.29
CA SER A 72 22.90 -18.46 -8.94
C SER A 72 23.10 -18.77 -10.43
N TYR A 73 24.14 -18.21 -11.06
CA TYR A 73 24.49 -18.47 -12.46
C TYR A 73 24.76 -19.95 -12.76
N TRP A 74 25.05 -20.79 -11.76
CA TRP A 74 25.16 -22.25 -11.93
C TRP A 74 23.80 -22.97 -12.03
N THR A 75 22.73 -22.33 -11.56
CA THR A 75 21.40 -22.94 -11.38
C THR A 75 20.29 -22.24 -12.16
N ASP A 76 20.53 -21.03 -12.66
CA ASP A 76 19.60 -20.27 -13.49
C ASP A 76 19.89 -20.42 -15.00
N ARG A 77 18.98 -19.90 -15.82
CA ARG A 77 19.12 -19.81 -17.28
C ARG A 77 19.34 -18.37 -17.74
N ASN A 78 20.06 -17.59 -16.94
CA ASN A 78 20.43 -16.23 -17.28
C ASN A 78 21.78 -16.23 -18.00
N GLU A 79 21.89 -15.38 -19.03
CA GLU A 79 23.15 -15.08 -19.71
C GLU A 79 23.95 -14.07 -18.87
N TYR A 80 25.28 -14.15 -18.97
CA TYR A 80 26.19 -13.15 -18.41
C TYR A 80 27.21 -12.76 -19.47
N ASN A 81 27.31 -11.45 -19.74
CA ASN A 81 28.29 -10.88 -20.67
C ASN A 81 28.38 -11.63 -22.02
N SER A 82 27.26 -11.73 -22.75
CA SER A 82 27.17 -12.43 -24.03
C SER A 82 28.23 -12.02 -25.07
N PRO A 83 28.66 -10.74 -25.17
CA PRO A 83 29.77 -10.35 -26.06
C PRO A 83 31.10 -11.08 -25.77
N GLY A 84 31.30 -11.54 -24.53
CA GLY A 84 32.45 -12.38 -24.20
C GLY A 84 32.44 -13.74 -24.91
N GLY A 85 31.32 -14.18 -25.47
CA GLY A 85 31.23 -15.37 -26.32
C GLY A 85 31.87 -15.20 -27.70
N GLU A 86 32.09 -13.97 -28.14
CA GLU A 86 32.65 -13.64 -29.45
C GLU A 86 34.19 -13.60 -29.45
N THR A 87 34.80 -13.79 -28.29
CA THR A 87 36.25 -13.72 -28.09
C THR A 87 36.83 -15.07 -27.63
N GLY A 88 38.14 -15.22 -27.78
CA GLY A 88 38.87 -16.43 -27.41
C GLY A 88 39.08 -16.60 -25.91
N PHE A 89 40.23 -17.19 -25.55
CA PHE A 89 40.64 -17.46 -24.17
C PHE A 89 41.15 -16.21 -23.43
N ASP A 90 40.34 -15.14 -23.42
CA ASP A 90 40.60 -13.88 -22.71
C ASP A 90 40.05 -13.88 -21.27
N GLU A 91 40.06 -12.70 -20.62
CA GLU A 91 39.64 -12.48 -19.21
C GLU A 91 38.18 -12.04 -19.08
N ASN A 92 37.44 -11.99 -20.19
CA ASN A 92 36.05 -11.55 -20.18
C ASN A 92 35.16 -12.70 -19.76
N GLU A 93 34.85 -12.74 -18.45
CA GLU A 93 33.88 -13.67 -17.87
C GLU A 93 32.59 -13.70 -18.68
N MET A 94 32.04 -14.89 -18.95
CA MET A 94 30.81 -15.03 -19.71
C MET A 94 30.05 -16.29 -19.32
N LYS A 95 28.74 -16.28 -19.57
CA LYS A 95 27.85 -17.44 -19.56
C LYS A 95 26.85 -17.30 -20.69
N LEU A 96 26.83 -18.28 -21.60
CA LEU A 96 26.00 -18.24 -22.81
C LEU A 96 24.81 -19.21 -22.72
N PRO A 97 23.78 -19.05 -23.56
CA PRO A 97 22.67 -20.00 -23.68
C PRO A 97 23.09 -21.43 -24.00
N THR A 98 24.26 -21.61 -24.63
CA THR A 98 24.88 -22.92 -24.88
C THR A 98 25.11 -23.71 -23.58
N TYR A 99 25.22 -23.05 -22.43
CA TYR A 99 25.31 -23.70 -21.12
C TYR A 99 24.09 -24.60 -20.80
N TRP A 100 22.87 -24.20 -21.21
CA TRP A 100 21.63 -24.93 -20.92
C TRP A 100 20.94 -25.53 -22.14
N ASN A 101 21.26 -25.08 -23.35
CA ASN A 101 20.62 -25.53 -24.60
C ASN A 101 21.51 -26.39 -25.53
N THR A 102 22.74 -26.71 -25.14
CA THR A 102 23.65 -27.51 -25.96
C THR A 102 23.92 -28.88 -25.35
N SER A 103 23.41 -29.92 -26.00
CA SER A 103 23.75 -31.31 -25.70
C SER A 103 25.17 -31.63 -26.13
N PHE A 104 25.88 -32.44 -25.33
CA PHE A 104 27.26 -32.80 -25.63
C PHE A 104 27.60 -34.23 -25.21
N SER A 105 28.68 -34.76 -25.77
CA SER A 105 29.31 -36.04 -25.38
C SER A 105 30.68 -35.87 -24.70
N ARG A 106 31.29 -34.68 -24.83
CA ARG A 106 32.59 -34.33 -24.27
C ARG A 106 32.58 -32.87 -23.79
N ILE A 107 33.32 -32.60 -22.73
CA ILE A 107 33.53 -31.26 -22.18
C ILE A 107 35.03 -30.96 -22.22
N CYS A 108 35.42 -29.83 -22.79
CA CYS A 108 36.77 -29.31 -22.73
C CYS A 108 36.87 -28.29 -21.59
N LEU A 109 37.72 -28.56 -20.59
CA LEU A 109 37.97 -27.66 -19.47
C LEU A 109 39.35 -27.03 -19.63
N GLY A 110 39.42 -25.71 -19.64
CA GLY A 110 40.66 -24.95 -19.78
C GLY A 110 40.94 -24.06 -18.57
N MET A 111 42.20 -23.98 -18.15
CA MET A 111 42.68 -23.00 -17.16
C MET A 111 43.84 -22.21 -17.75
N ARG A 112 43.81 -20.88 -17.53
CA ARG A 112 44.94 -19.99 -17.80
C ARG A 112 45.56 -19.61 -16.46
N ILE A 113 46.85 -19.92 -16.29
CA ILE A 113 47.65 -19.48 -15.15
C ILE A 113 48.87 -18.81 -15.75
N ASP A 114 49.07 -17.54 -15.38
CA ASP A 114 50.01 -16.64 -16.04
C ASP A 114 49.76 -16.61 -17.57
N GLN A 115 50.76 -16.93 -18.39
CA GLN A 115 50.64 -17.00 -19.84
C GLN A 115 50.38 -18.43 -20.37
N GLN A 116 50.17 -19.41 -19.49
CA GLN A 116 50.00 -20.81 -19.88
C GLN A 116 48.53 -21.23 -19.85
N LEU A 117 48.03 -21.68 -21.00
CA LEU A 117 46.74 -22.34 -21.14
C LEU A 117 46.93 -23.85 -21.08
N ARG A 118 46.10 -24.52 -20.28
CA ARG A 118 46.10 -25.97 -20.15
C ARG A 118 44.69 -26.50 -20.19
N PHE A 119 44.50 -27.58 -20.93
CA PHE A 119 43.19 -28.14 -21.20
C PHE A 119 43.13 -29.62 -20.85
N ILE A 120 41.94 -30.07 -20.46
CA ILE A 120 41.61 -31.47 -20.23
C ILE A 120 40.23 -31.77 -20.82
N VAL A 121 40.00 -33.03 -21.19
CA VAL A 121 38.72 -33.49 -21.74
C VAL A 121 38.02 -34.40 -20.76
N VAL A 122 36.75 -34.11 -20.48
CA VAL A 122 35.85 -34.99 -19.73
C VAL A 122 34.91 -35.67 -20.71
N ASN A 123 34.99 -37.00 -20.80
CA ASN A 123 34.04 -37.80 -21.57
C ASN A 123 32.75 -37.98 -20.75
N LYS A 124 31.73 -37.18 -21.03
CA LYS A 124 30.43 -37.22 -20.34
C LYS A 124 29.33 -36.81 -21.30
N GLN A 125 28.31 -37.66 -21.43
CA GLN A 125 27.11 -37.33 -22.20
C GLN A 125 26.05 -36.69 -21.31
N ALA A 126 25.48 -35.58 -21.76
CA ALA A 126 24.38 -34.87 -21.10
C ALA A 126 23.61 -33.99 -22.07
N ASP A 127 22.36 -33.66 -21.70
CA ASP A 127 21.49 -32.76 -22.47
C ASP A 127 22.00 -31.32 -22.46
N SER A 128 22.71 -30.93 -21.39
CA SER A 128 23.43 -29.66 -21.26
C SER A 128 24.27 -29.61 -19.98
N LEU A 129 25.14 -28.61 -19.84
CA LEU A 129 25.99 -28.48 -18.65
C LEU A 129 25.14 -28.07 -17.44
N TYR A 130 24.11 -27.25 -17.68
CA TYR A 130 23.03 -26.97 -16.75
C TYR A 130 22.43 -28.24 -16.15
N SER A 131 22.11 -29.26 -16.97
CA SER A 131 21.50 -30.52 -16.48
C SER A 131 22.41 -31.29 -15.48
N LEU A 132 23.74 -31.16 -15.63
CA LEU A 132 24.73 -31.77 -14.75
C LEU A 132 24.97 -30.98 -13.47
N ILE A 133 24.78 -29.66 -13.50
CA ILE A 133 25.11 -28.78 -12.37
C ILE A 133 23.87 -28.37 -11.56
N ALA A 134 22.80 -27.90 -12.21
CA ALA A 134 21.74 -27.13 -11.57
C ALA A 134 20.97 -27.87 -10.47
N ASN A 135 20.86 -29.20 -10.58
CA ASN A 135 20.20 -30.02 -9.56
C ASN A 135 21.05 -30.29 -8.30
N GLY A 136 22.29 -29.78 -8.24
CA GLY A 136 23.19 -29.94 -7.11
C GLY A 136 23.67 -31.37 -6.83
N LYS A 137 23.27 -32.35 -7.65
CA LYS A 137 23.65 -33.76 -7.43
C LYS A 137 25.12 -33.98 -7.80
N TYR A 138 25.82 -34.71 -6.95
CA TYR A 138 27.19 -35.17 -7.21
C TYR A 138 27.22 -36.17 -8.37
N ARG A 139 28.20 -36.02 -9.27
CA ARG A 139 28.46 -36.96 -10.38
C ARG A 139 29.95 -37.06 -10.59
N GLU A 140 30.51 -38.26 -10.58
CA GLU A 140 31.96 -38.44 -10.73
C GLU A 140 32.47 -38.09 -12.13
N THR A 141 33.70 -37.55 -12.16
CA THR A 141 34.59 -37.51 -13.33
C THR A 141 35.64 -38.59 -13.11
N SER A 142 36.09 -39.30 -14.15
CA SER A 142 37.08 -40.38 -14.02
C SER A 142 38.45 -39.94 -14.53
N LEU A 143 38.85 -38.70 -14.25
CA LEU A 143 40.08 -38.10 -14.80
C LEU A 143 41.30 -38.52 -13.99
N GLY A 144 41.16 -38.58 -12.67
CA GLY A 144 42.23 -38.83 -11.73
C GLY A 144 42.92 -37.55 -11.26
N ARG A 145 43.48 -37.66 -10.05
CA ARG A 145 44.16 -36.58 -9.32
C ARG A 145 45.25 -35.89 -10.13
N ASN A 146 46.09 -36.66 -10.83
CA ASN A 146 47.25 -36.10 -11.53
C ASN A 146 46.81 -35.21 -12.70
N THR A 147 45.77 -35.59 -13.43
CA THR A 147 45.18 -34.79 -14.51
C THR A 147 44.65 -33.45 -14.00
N TRP A 148 43.97 -33.42 -12.85
CA TRP A 148 43.56 -32.16 -12.22
C TRP A 148 44.75 -31.28 -11.81
N LYS A 149 45.84 -31.89 -11.31
CA LYS A 149 47.05 -31.15 -10.97
C LYS A 149 47.76 -30.59 -12.21
N GLU A 150 47.76 -31.32 -13.32
CA GLU A 150 48.39 -30.89 -14.58
C GLU A 150 47.77 -29.61 -15.12
N MET A 151 46.46 -29.38 -14.92
CA MET A 151 45.81 -28.11 -15.27
C MET A 151 46.41 -26.89 -14.56
N VAL A 152 46.90 -27.07 -13.32
CA VAL A 152 47.51 -26.00 -12.53
C VAL A 152 49.03 -25.93 -12.73
N GLY A 153 49.67 -27.09 -12.94
CA GLY A 153 51.09 -27.21 -13.24
C GLY A 153 51.99 -27.39 -12.04
N ALA A 154 53.21 -26.84 -12.11
CA ALA A 154 54.25 -27.10 -11.10
C ALA A 154 53.84 -26.64 -9.69
N ASN A 155 52.99 -25.61 -9.62
CA ASN A 155 52.46 -25.06 -8.38
C ASN A 155 51.24 -25.83 -7.83
N ALA A 156 50.77 -26.87 -8.54
CA ALA A 156 49.59 -27.61 -8.15
C ALA A 156 49.82 -28.39 -6.85
N SER A 157 48.99 -28.12 -5.85
CA SER A 157 49.03 -28.80 -4.56
C SER A 157 47.64 -29.23 -4.12
N LEU A 158 47.55 -30.49 -3.67
CA LEU A 158 46.37 -31.08 -3.06
C LEU A 158 46.86 -31.90 -1.86
N GLN A 159 46.08 -31.99 -0.81
CA GLN A 159 46.38 -32.90 0.30
C GLN A 159 46.32 -34.37 -0.15
N LYS A 160 47.01 -35.27 0.55
CA LYS A 160 47.41 -36.60 0.03
C LYS A 160 46.25 -37.57 -0.21
N ASN A 161 45.19 -37.49 0.58
CA ASN A 161 44.08 -38.44 0.62
C ASN A 161 42.78 -37.73 0.21
N CYS A 162 41.69 -38.48 0.08
CA CYS A 162 40.43 -38.05 -0.52
C CYS A 162 40.63 -37.48 -1.95
N ASN A 163 40.16 -38.19 -2.96
CA ASN A 163 40.25 -37.77 -4.37
C ASN A 163 38.84 -37.69 -4.96
N LYS A 164 37.91 -37.07 -4.22
CA LYS A 164 36.53 -36.95 -4.69
C LYS A 164 36.51 -35.92 -5.80
N GLU A 165 36.35 -36.37 -7.02
CA GLU A 165 36.28 -35.53 -8.22
C GLU A 165 34.91 -35.65 -8.88
N GLY A 166 34.51 -34.64 -9.64
CA GLY A 166 33.23 -34.64 -10.31
C GLY A 166 32.59 -33.29 -10.56
N PHE A 167 31.27 -33.37 -10.75
CA PHE A 167 30.32 -32.27 -10.75
C PHE A 167 29.69 -32.13 -9.36
N ASN A 168 29.47 -30.90 -8.89
CA ASN A 168 28.92 -30.57 -7.57
C ASN A 168 29.64 -31.31 -6.43
N VAL A 169 30.97 -31.17 -6.40
CA VAL A 169 31.82 -31.84 -5.43
C VAL A 169 31.81 -31.08 -4.12
N VAL A 170 31.30 -31.75 -3.09
CA VAL A 170 31.21 -31.22 -1.71
C VAL A 170 31.65 -32.31 -0.72
N CYS A 171 32.32 -31.91 0.35
CA CYS A 171 32.63 -32.75 1.51
C CYS A 171 31.61 -32.53 2.62
N GLN A 172 31.47 -33.48 3.55
CA GLN A 172 30.33 -33.48 4.49
C GLN A 172 30.24 -32.24 5.39
N ALA A 173 31.37 -31.67 5.82
CA ALA A 173 31.33 -30.45 6.64
C ALA A 173 30.98 -29.21 5.80
N THR A 174 30.09 -28.38 6.33
CA THR A 174 29.47 -27.20 5.68
C THR A 174 30.48 -26.24 5.04
N ASP A 175 31.61 -26.02 5.71
CA ASP A 175 32.64 -25.04 5.33
C ASP A 175 33.78 -25.65 4.52
N SER A 176 33.64 -26.92 4.11
CA SER A 176 34.70 -27.61 3.37
C SER A 176 34.90 -27.00 1.98
N PRO A 177 36.11 -27.13 1.41
CA PRO A 177 36.35 -26.91 0.01
C PRO A 177 35.30 -27.62 -0.85
N LYS A 178 34.77 -26.89 -1.82
CA LYS A 178 33.75 -27.34 -2.77
C LYS A 178 34.05 -26.81 -4.17
N ALA A 179 33.57 -27.53 -5.18
CA ALA A 179 33.76 -27.17 -6.59
C ALA A 179 32.54 -27.60 -7.41
N ARG A 180 32.11 -26.78 -8.36
CA ARG A 180 31.05 -27.14 -9.30
C ARG A 180 31.53 -28.16 -10.31
N ILE A 181 32.78 -28.04 -10.76
CA ILE A 181 33.49 -29.05 -11.53
C ILE A 181 34.92 -29.09 -11.00
N GLY A 182 35.36 -30.19 -10.41
CA GLY A 182 36.69 -30.20 -9.79
C GLY A 182 37.00 -31.44 -8.97
N ILE A 183 38.05 -31.33 -8.17
CA ILE A 183 38.50 -32.31 -7.18
C ILE A 183 38.69 -31.65 -5.82
N VAL A 184 38.31 -32.36 -4.77
CA VAL A 184 38.56 -31.97 -3.37
C VAL A 184 39.37 -33.05 -2.67
N SER A 185 40.26 -32.61 -1.77
CA SER A 185 41.19 -33.49 -1.06
C SER A 185 41.42 -33.11 0.39
N ASN A 186 41.86 -34.10 1.17
CA ASN A 186 42.23 -33.97 2.57
C ASN A 186 43.41 -34.89 2.95
N GLN A 187 43.69 -34.98 4.25
CA GLN A 187 44.75 -35.80 4.83
C GLN A 187 44.24 -37.15 5.38
N GLN A 188 42.93 -37.41 5.29
CA GLN A 188 42.27 -38.59 5.87
C GLN A 188 41.67 -39.46 4.76
N ASN A 189 41.36 -40.72 5.03
CA ASN A 189 40.73 -41.57 4.01
C ASN A 189 39.23 -41.23 3.80
N GLU A 190 38.63 -40.53 4.76
CA GLU A 190 37.24 -40.11 4.72
C GLU A 190 37.11 -38.68 4.20
N CYS A 191 36.35 -38.49 3.12
CA CYS A 191 36.08 -37.19 2.49
C CYS A 191 35.09 -36.31 3.29
N ASN A 192 35.18 -36.33 4.62
CA ASN A 192 34.27 -35.62 5.51
C ASN A 192 34.75 -34.19 5.78
N THR A 193 36.06 -33.97 5.86
CA THR A 193 36.69 -32.68 6.20
C THR A 193 37.76 -32.30 5.17
N CYS A 194 37.34 -31.82 4.01
CA CYS A 194 38.29 -31.40 2.97
C CYS A 194 39.04 -30.13 3.37
N LYS A 195 40.28 -29.95 2.91
CA LYS A 195 41.01 -28.68 3.09
C LYS A 195 41.77 -28.21 1.84
N SER A 196 41.64 -28.92 0.72
CA SER A 196 42.23 -28.52 -0.56
C SER A 196 41.28 -28.82 -1.71
N ARG A 197 41.35 -28.03 -2.78
CA ARG A 197 40.52 -28.14 -3.98
C ARG A 197 41.26 -27.66 -5.22
N ILE A 198 40.89 -28.19 -6.38
CA ILE A 198 41.20 -27.64 -7.70
C ILE A 198 39.90 -27.73 -8.52
N GLY A 199 39.54 -26.68 -9.26
CA GLY A 199 38.37 -26.75 -10.13
C GLY A 199 37.79 -25.40 -10.50
N PHE A 200 36.58 -25.45 -11.04
CA PHE A 200 35.76 -24.33 -11.48
C PHE A 200 34.59 -24.14 -10.51
N GLY A 201 34.22 -22.86 -10.30
CA GLY A 201 33.17 -22.49 -9.36
C GLY A 201 33.44 -23.01 -7.96
N THR A 202 34.57 -22.59 -7.38
CA THR A 202 35.05 -23.11 -6.10
C THR A 202 34.61 -22.25 -4.92
N GLY A 203 34.73 -22.78 -3.69
CA GLY A 203 34.43 -22.06 -2.44
C GLY A 203 34.79 -22.87 -1.18
N GLY A 204 34.55 -22.33 0.02
CA GLY A 204 34.86 -22.96 1.31
C GLY A 204 36.29 -22.71 1.82
N ARG A 205 36.64 -23.18 3.02
CA ARG A 205 37.97 -22.95 3.64
C ARG A 205 39.12 -23.62 2.86
N PRO A 206 40.39 -23.15 2.95
CA PRO A 206 40.90 -22.04 3.77
C PRO A 206 40.76 -20.64 3.16
N ASP A 207 40.29 -20.55 1.91
CA ASP A 207 40.06 -19.28 1.25
C ASP A 207 38.60 -19.16 0.81
N ASP A 208 37.90 -18.29 1.54
CA ASP A 208 36.58 -17.78 1.18
C ASP A 208 36.53 -16.22 1.24
N SER A 209 37.66 -15.53 1.51
CA SER A 209 37.92 -14.09 1.83
C SER A 209 38.39 -13.74 3.27
N ASN A 210 39.69 -13.90 3.61
CA ASN A 210 40.27 -13.54 4.94
C ASN A 210 40.60 -12.05 5.11
N THR A 211 39.62 -11.20 4.84
CA THR A 211 39.80 -9.77 4.71
C THR A 211 38.69 -9.03 5.44
N ARG A 212 38.98 -7.79 5.82
CA ARG A 212 38.09 -6.89 6.53
C ARG A 212 38.20 -5.50 5.93
N LEU A 213 37.08 -4.87 5.65
CA LEU A 213 37.01 -3.46 5.29
C LEU A 213 36.94 -2.62 6.57
N ILE A 214 37.85 -1.67 6.76
CA ILE A 214 37.88 -0.82 7.96
C ILE A 214 37.37 0.61 7.65
N ASN A 215 37.05 1.38 8.69
CA ASN A 215 36.58 2.78 8.64
C ASN A 215 35.19 3.03 8.02
N HIS A 216 34.52 1.99 7.52
CA HIS A 216 33.20 2.10 6.88
C HIS A 216 32.06 1.43 7.66
N VAL A 217 32.35 0.98 8.90
CA VAL A 217 31.38 0.31 9.75
C VAL A 217 30.34 1.31 10.25
N ILE A 218 29.10 1.17 9.79
CA ILE A 218 27.95 1.97 10.25
C ILE A 218 27.31 1.39 11.50
N ARG A 219 27.34 0.07 11.67
CA ARG A 219 26.72 -0.61 12.81
C ARG A 219 27.37 -1.94 13.08
N VAL A 220 27.46 -2.32 14.36
CA VAL A 220 27.88 -3.67 14.77
C VAL A 220 26.71 -4.37 15.44
N VAL A 221 26.42 -5.60 15.02
CA VAL A 221 25.32 -6.41 15.52
C VAL A 221 25.84 -7.81 15.91
N ASP A 222 25.30 -8.38 17.00
CA ASP A 222 25.63 -9.74 17.40
C ASP A 222 24.68 -10.72 16.70
N VAL A 223 25.23 -11.71 15.99
CA VAL A 223 24.49 -12.70 15.21
C VAL A 223 24.86 -14.13 15.63
N THR A 224 23.90 -15.04 15.58
CA THR A 224 24.13 -16.46 15.91
C THR A 224 24.56 -17.30 14.70
N MET A 225 24.34 -16.80 13.48
CA MET A 225 24.73 -17.44 12.22
C MET A 225 25.14 -16.37 11.20
N GLU A 226 25.97 -16.76 10.24
CA GLU A 226 26.48 -15.89 9.17
C GLU A 226 25.34 -15.31 8.30
N GLU A 227 24.34 -16.12 7.92
CA GLU A 227 23.18 -15.68 7.12
C GLU A 227 22.37 -14.55 7.79
N PHE A 228 22.39 -14.46 9.12
CA PHE A 228 21.74 -13.36 9.82
C PHE A 228 22.50 -12.04 9.67
N CYS A 229 23.81 -12.05 9.45
CA CYS A 229 24.60 -10.85 9.19
C CYS A 229 24.15 -10.17 7.89
N GLU A 230 23.95 -10.97 6.83
CA GLU A 230 23.39 -10.52 5.55
C GLU A 230 21.96 -9.98 5.71
N THR A 231 21.13 -10.66 6.49
CA THR A 231 19.75 -10.22 6.78
C THR A 231 19.73 -8.89 7.52
N MET A 232 20.61 -8.71 8.51
CA MET A 232 20.71 -7.45 9.25
C MET A 232 21.21 -6.31 8.35
N CYS A 233 22.17 -6.57 7.47
CA CYS A 233 22.60 -5.62 6.45
C CYS A 233 21.45 -5.27 5.50
N PHE A 234 20.67 -6.26 5.07
CA PHE A 234 19.50 -6.04 4.22
C PHE A 234 18.46 -5.13 4.88
N LEU A 235 18.25 -5.22 6.19
CA LEU A 235 17.31 -4.34 6.89
C LEU A 235 17.85 -2.91 7.07
N GLU A 236 19.16 -2.72 6.95
CA GLU A 236 19.84 -1.43 7.15
C GLU A 236 19.97 -0.66 5.81
N PRO A 237 19.35 0.53 5.65
CA PRO A 237 19.29 1.28 4.38
C PRO A 237 20.64 1.65 3.76
N ASP A 238 21.66 1.87 4.59
CA ASP A 238 22.97 2.29 4.10
C ASP A 238 23.95 1.13 3.96
N CYS A 239 23.56 -0.09 4.31
CA CYS A 239 24.48 -1.23 4.29
C CYS A 239 24.59 -1.87 2.90
N VAL A 240 25.82 -2.04 2.43
CA VAL A 240 26.13 -2.66 1.12
C VAL A 240 27.23 -3.73 1.21
N SER A 241 27.91 -3.86 2.34
CA SER A 241 28.82 -4.97 2.63
C SER A 241 28.93 -5.25 4.13
N ILE A 242 29.48 -6.41 4.50
CA ILE A 242 29.60 -6.87 5.87
C ILE A 242 31.01 -7.38 6.19
N ASN A 243 31.46 -7.18 7.43
CA ASN A 243 32.54 -7.97 8.03
C ASN A 243 31.99 -8.87 9.14
N LEU A 244 32.19 -10.17 9.07
CA LEU A 244 31.83 -11.10 10.13
C LEU A 244 33.07 -11.52 10.92
N ASP A 245 33.12 -11.21 12.22
CA ASP A 245 34.13 -11.74 13.14
C ASP A 245 33.81 -13.20 13.46
N ARG A 246 34.72 -14.10 13.07
CA ARG A 246 34.63 -15.55 13.23
C ARG A 246 34.78 -16.00 14.69
N ARG A 247 35.16 -15.10 15.59
CA ARG A 247 35.29 -15.40 17.02
C ARG A 247 33.92 -15.26 17.68
N ALA A 248 33.29 -16.41 17.90
CA ALA A 248 32.07 -16.47 18.70
C ALA A 248 32.36 -16.18 20.17
N ASP A 249 31.45 -15.47 20.84
CA ASP A 249 31.46 -15.28 22.29
C ASP A 249 31.11 -16.57 23.05
N VAL A 250 31.07 -16.49 24.38
CA VAL A 250 30.77 -17.65 25.26
C VAL A 250 29.37 -18.25 24.99
N TYR A 251 28.48 -17.49 24.34
CA TYR A 251 27.13 -17.90 23.99
C TYR A 251 26.98 -18.30 22.51
N GLY A 252 28.07 -18.35 21.75
CA GLY A 252 28.05 -18.72 20.34
C GLY A 252 27.65 -17.57 19.40
N LYS A 253 27.68 -16.31 19.84
CA LYS A 253 27.37 -15.15 18.98
C LYS A 253 28.63 -14.57 18.35
N CYS A 254 28.56 -14.29 17.05
CA CYS A 254 29.59 -13.63 16.27
C CYS A 254 29.25 -12.14 16.10
N LYS A 255 30.27 -11.29 16.00
CA LYS A 255 30.07 -9.87 15.69
C LYS A 255 30.01 -9.65 14.19
N CYS A 256 28.96 -8.98 13.73
CA CYS A 256 28.73 -8.61 12.35
C CYS A 256 28.83 -7.09 12.22
N GLU A 257 29.77 -6.61 11.43
CA GLU A 257 29.96 -5.20 11.11
C GLU A 257 29.28 -4.91 9.78
N LEU A 258 28.30 -4.01 9.79
CA LEU A 258 27.59 -3.52 8.62
C LEU A 258 28.36 -2.33 8.05
N ASN A 259 28.66 -2.33 6.75
CA ASN A 259 29.47 -1.30 6.11
C ASN A 259 28.67 -0.55 5.02
N ASN A 260 28.94 0.76 4.89
CA ASN A 260 28.26 1.63 3.93
C ASN A 260 28.86 1.71 2.53
N VAL A 261 30.02 1.07 2.32
CA VAL A 261 30.66 0.99 1.01
C VAL A 261 31.13 -0.43 0.74
N THR A 262 31.47 -0.71 -0.52
CA THR A 262 32.17 -1.92 -0.93
C THR A 262 33.68 -1.69 -0.97
N HIS A 263 34.48 -2.76 -1.06
CA HIS A 263 35.94 -2.64 -1.19
C HIS A 263 36.38 -1.93 -2.48
N GLU A 264 35.55 -1.96 -3.53
CA GLU A 264 35.77 -1.27 -4.79
C GLU A 264 35.80 0.25 -4.56
N GLY A 265 36.92 0.90 -4.87
CA GLY A 265 37.18 2.32 -4.59
C GLY A 265 37.73 2.61 -3.19
N HIS A 266 37.91 1.58 -2.36
CA HIS A 266 38.40 1.65 -0.97
C HIS A 266 39.53 0.65 -0.69
N GLU A 267 40.36 0.36 -1.70
CA GLU A 267 41.38 -0.70 -1.64
C GLU A 267 42.45 -0.45 -0.57
N HIS A 268 42.71 0.81 -0.21
CA HIS A 268 43.66 1.17 0.83
C HIS A 268 43.17 0.88 2.25
N GLU A 269 41.85 0.73 2.43
CA GLU A 269 41.17 0.43 3.69
C GLU A 269 40.79 -1.05 3.79
N TRP A 270 41.16 -1.81 2.77
CA TRP A 270 41.12 -3.26 2.76
C TRP A 270 42.30 -3.82 3.56
N ARG A 271 42.01 -4.65 4.58
CA ARG A 271 43.03 -5.24 5.46
C ARG A 271 42.87 -6.74 5.56
N GLU A 272 43.98 -7.45 5.47
CA GLU A 272 44.01 -8.86 5.85
C GLU A 272 43.71 -9.01 7.34
N ASN A 273 42.76 -9.87 7.67
CA ASN A 273 42.44 -10.18 9.05
C ASN A 273 41.96 -11.63 9.14
N PRO A 274 42.71 -12.54 9.79
CA PRO A 274 42.38 -13.96 9.83
C PRO A 274 41.09 -14.26 10.61
N ASN A 275 40.66 -13.33 11.47
CA ASN A 275 39.46 -13.47 12.28
C ASN A 275 38.21 -12.91 11.61
N HIS A 276 38.32 -12.22 10.47
CA HIS A 276 37.17 -11.60 9.82
C HIS A 276 36.94 -12.20 8.43
N PHE A 277 35.68 -12.18 8.03
CA PHE A 277 35.22 -12.53 6.71
C PHE A 277 34.48 -11.33 6.12
N TYR A 278 34.94 -10.85 4.96
CA TYR A 278 34.24 -9.79 4.25
C TYR A 278 33.35 -10.36 3.15
N HIS A 279 32.15 -9.81 3.04
CA HIS A 279 31.21 -10.09 1.97
C HIS A 279 30.52 -8.80 1.49
N ALA A 280 30.54 -8.54 0.17
CA ALA A 280 29.84 -7.43 -0.45
C ALA A 280 28.56 -7.91 -1.14
N ALA A 281 27.52 -7.09 -1.11
CA ALA A 281 26.33 -7.32 -1.92
C ALA A 281 26.67 -7.10 -3.41
N GLU A 282 26.25 -8.02 -4.28
CA GLU A 282 26.40 -7.87 -5.72
C GLU A 282 25.48 -6.75 -6.23
N SER A 283 26.03 -5.72 -6.89
CA SER A 283 25.25 -4.55 -7.29
C SER A 283 24.45 -4.80 -8.56
N SER A 284 23.21 -5.27 -8.40
CA SER A 284 22.23 -5.34 -9.50
C SER A 284 21.66 -3.96 -9.88
N CYS A 285 21.96 -2.92 -9.09
CA CYS A 285 21.45 -1.56 -9.29
C CYS A 285 22.07 -0.79 -10.46
N VAL A 286 23.05 -1.37 -11.17
CA VAL A 286 23.67 -0.75 -12.37
C VAL A 286 22.63 -0.47 -13.48
N LYS A 287 21.59 -1.29 -13.59
CA LYS A 287 20.50 -1.10 -14.57
C LYS A 287 19.24 -0.44 -13.99
N ASN A 288 19.27 -0.04 -12.71
CA ASN A 288 18.16 0.45 -11.88
C ASN A 288 16.76 -0.05 -12.30
N SER A 289 16.33 -1.19 -11.75
CA SER A 289 15.03 -1.80 -12.05
C SER A 289 13.86 -1.23 -11.24
N CYS A 290 14.10 -0.24 -10.37
CA CYS A 290 13.07 0.38 -9.54
C CYS A 290 12.30 1.47 -10.31
N ILE A 291 10.99 1.58 -10.07
CA ILE A 291 10.08 2.51 -10.77
C ILE A 291 9.78 3.72 -9.86
N ASN A 292 9.16 4.78 -10.40
CA ASN A 292 8.65 5.93 -9.63
C ASN A 292 9.70 6.68 -8.80
N MET A 293 10.91 6.86 -9.36
CA MET A 293 12.06 7.49 -8.68
C MET A 293 12.48 6.79 -7.37
N ALA A 294 12.11 5.53 -7.18
CA ALA A 294 12.55 4.74 -6.05
C ALA A 294 14.07 4.53 -6.07
N THR A 295 14.65 4.43 -4.87
CA THR A 295 16.10 4.24 -4.73
C THR A 295 16.42 2.76 -4.78
N CYS A 296 17.22 2.34 -5.76
CA CYS A 296 17.73 0.98 -5.81
C CYS A 296 18.91 0.84 -4.84
N GLN A 297 18.78 -0.09 -3.89
CA GLN A 297 19.85 -0.45 -2.97
C GLN A 297 20.30 -1.88 -3.27
N SER A 298 21.59 -2.07 -3.49
CA SER A 298 22.20 -3.40 -3.59
C SER A 298 21.94 -4.19 -2.31
N GLY A 299 21.65 -5.48 -2.42
CA GLY A 299 21.25 -6.27 -1.25
C GLY A 299 21.45 -7.77 -1.42
N PHE A 300 21.45 -8.47 -0.29
CA PHE A 300 21.66 -9.92 -0.19
C PHE A 300 20.36 -10.71 -0.46
N THR A 301 19.69 -10.40 -1.57
CA THR A 301 18.48 -11.10 -2.02
C THR A 301 18.75 -11.93 -3.27
N VAL A 302 17.84 -12.83 -3.61
CA VAL A 302 17.90 -13.59 -4.89
C VAL A 302 17.96 -12.66 -6.12
N ARG A 303 17.48 -11.42 -6.00
CA ARG A 303 17.50 -10.41 -7.09
C ARG A 303 18.72 -9.46 -7.00
N GLY A 304 19.58 -9.60 -5.99
CA GLY A 304 20.76 -8.75 -5.75
C GLY A 304 20.46 -7.29 -5.37
N HIS A 305 19.20 -6.91 -5.20
CA HIS A 305 18.81 -5.55 -4.83
C HIS A 305 17.43 -5.51 -4.16
N ARG A 306 17.09 -4.34 -3.61
CA ARG A 306 15.74 -3.93 -3.22
C ARG A 306 15.46 -2.50 -3.66
N CYS A 307 14.18 -2.19 -3.84
CA CYS A 307 13.72 -0.83 -4.07
C CYS A 307 13.25 -0.22 -2.75
N VAL A 308 13.83 0.91 -2.37
CA VAL A 308 13.34 1.75 -1.28
C VAL A 308 12.33 2.71 -1.87
N CYS A 309 11.05 2.44 -1.60
CA CYS A 309 9.95 3.18 -2.18
C CYS A 309 9.80 4.59 -1.56
N PRO A 310 9.46 5.60 -2.37
CA PRO A 310 8.98 6.87 -1.85
C PRO A 310 7.75 6.67 -0.95
N ALA A 311 7.52 7.62 -0.04
CA ALA A 311 6.33 7.62 0.80
C ALA A 311 5.06 7.59 -0.07
N GLY A 312 4.07 6.79 0.35
CA GLY A 312 2.81 6.59 -0.38
C GLY A 312 2.84 5.44 -1.41
N LEU A 313 3.99 4.78 -1.61
CA LEU A 313 4.12 3.66 -2.56
C LEU A 313 4.62 2.38 -1.86
N LYS A 314 4.21 1.22 -2.40
CA LYS A 314 4.62 -0.12 -1.99
C LYS A 314 4.85 -1.04 -3.19
N GLY A 315 5.12 -2.31 -2.92
CA GLY A 315 5.43 -3.32 -3.93
C GLY A 315 6.93 -3.53 -4.14
N TYR A 316 7.29 -4.59 -4.85
CA TYR A 316 8.70 -4.94 -5.06
C TYR A 316 9.46 -3.92 -5.91
N ASN A 317 8.77 -3.28 -6.86
CA ASN A 317 9.34 -2.29 -7.77
C ASN A 317 8.82 -0.87 -7.48
N CYS A 318 8.08 -0.68 -6.38
CA CYS A 318 7.41 0.57 -6.02
C CYS A 318 6.33 1.00 -7.04
N ASP A 319 5.61 0.02 -7.59
CA ASP A 319 4.58 0.14 -8.61
C ASP A 319 3.15 0.02 -8.06
N GLU A 320 3.00 -0.17 -6.75
CA GLU A 320 1.71 -0.25 -6.08
C GLU A 320 1.48 0.99 -5.22
N ASP A 321 0.29 1.58 -5.33
CA ASP A 321 -0.15 2.68 -4.50
C ASP A 321 -0.57 2.23 -3.10
N ILE A 322 -0.30 3.02 -2.07
CA ILE A 322 -0.85 2.83 -0.73
C ILE A 322 -2.09 3.71 -0.61
N ASP A 323 -3.27 3.09 -0.48
CA ASP A 323 -4.48 3.86 -0.22
C ASP A 323 -4.55 4.24 1.27
N GLU A 324 -4.00 5.41 1.63
CA GLU A 324 -3.94 5.84 3.02
C GLU A 324 -5.34 6.12 3.62
N CYS A 325 -6.34 6.35 2.78
CA CYS A 325 -7.73 6.56 3.20
C CYS A 325 -8.36 5.26 3.72
N THR A 326 -8.12 4.14 3.06
CA THR A 326 -8.64 2.83 3.49
C THR A 326 -7.80 2.19 4.59
N GLU A 327 -6.48 2.36 4.54
CA GLU A 327 -5.55 1.82 5.54
C GLU A 327 -5.51 2.66 6.84
N SER A 328 -6.27 3.77 6.91
CA SER A 328 -6.30 4.70 8.05
C SER A 328 -4.92 5.29 8.41
N LEU A 329 -4.08 5.50 7.40
CA LEU A 329 -2.74 6.10 7.51
C LEU A 329 -2.74 7.62 7.23
N HIS A 330 -3.93 8.20 6.99
CA HIS A 330 -4.11 9.63 6.79
C HIS A 330 -4.22 10.40 8.11
N ASN A 331 -3.96 11.71 8.07
CA ASN A 331 -4.19 12.61 9.21
C ASN A 331 -5.28 13.68 8.91
N CYS A 332 -6.17 13.41 7.95
CA CYS A 332 -7.32 14.27 7.69
C CYS A 332 -8.15 14.51 8.96
N SER A 333 -8.77 15.69 9.05
CA SER A 333 -9.71 16.02 10.13
C SER A 333 -10.86 15.01 10.18
N SER A 334 -11.40 14.75 11.36
CA SER A 334 -12.67 14.02 11.51
C SER A 334 -13.83 14.68 10.75
N TYR A 335 -13.72 15.98 10.49
CA TYR A 335 -14.68 16.78 9.72
C TYR A 335 -14.24 16.98 8.25
N ALA A 336 -13.36 16.13 7.72
CA ALA A 336 -12.96 16.11 6.32
C ALA A 336 -13.26 14.76 5.65
N PHE A 337 -13.35 14.78 4.33
CA PHE A 337 -13.23 13.60 3.47
C PHE A 337 -11.76 13.35 3.15
N CYS A 338 -11.35 12.08 3.14
CA CYS A 338 -10.06 11.63 2.63
C CYS A 338 -10.25 11.14 1.19
N ASN A 339 -9.45 11.65 0.26
CA ASN A 339 -9.45 11.25 -1.14
C ASN A 339 -8.06 10.73 -1.50
N ASN A 340 -7.97 9.44 -1.84
CA ASN A 340 -6.71 8.82 -2.23
C ASN A 340 -6.24 9.32 -3.61
N THR A 341 -4.92 9.40 -3.78
CA THR A 341 -4.25 9.77 -5.05
C THR A 341 -3.00 8.92 -5.23
N GLU A 342 -2.52 8.74 -6.46
CA GLU A 342 -1.32 7.91 -6.66
C GLU A 342 -0.08 8.51 -5.94
N GLY A 343 0.45 7.77 -4.97
CA GLY A 343 1.56 8.12 -4.09
C GLY A 343 1.21 9.10 -2.96
N SER A 344 -0.06 9.43 -2.72
CA SER A 344 -0.45 10.40 -1.69
C SER A 344 -1.96 10.44 -1.40
N TYR A 345 -2.41 11.38 -0.57
CA TYR A 345 -3.84 11.65 -0.37
C TYR A 345 -4.12 13.12 -0.14
N ASN A 346 -5.35 13.52 -0.46
CA ASN A 346 -5.87 14.86 -0.18
C ASN A 346 -7.03 14.82 0.80
N CYS A 347 -7.07 15.82 1.69
CA CYS A 347 -8.15 16.01 2.64
C CYS A 347 -9.01 17.19 2.21
N THR A 348 -10.34 17.06 2.27
CA THR A 348 -11.27 18.15 1.92
C THR A 348 -12.31 18.30 3.02
N CYS A 349 -12.46 19.50 3.59
CA CYS A 349 -13.44 19.71 4.66
C CYS A 349 -14.86 19.36 4.19
N LYS A 350 -15.63 18.71 5.07
CA LYS A 350 -17.05 18.42 4.84
C LYS A 350 -17.83 19.74 4.73
N PRO A 351 -18.99 19.75 4.04
CA PRO A 351 -19.83 20.94 3.95
C PRO A 351 -20.12 21.56 5.32
N GLY A 352 -20.07 22.89 5.41
CA GLY A 352 -20.22 23.64 6.67
C GLY A 352 -18.92 23.83 7.45
N TYR A 353 -17.81 23.25 6.99
CA TYR A 353 -16.48 23.44 7.58
C TYR A 353 -15.51 24.05 6.58
N THR A 354 -14.64 24.95 7.04
CA THR A 354 -13.53 25.51 6.26
C THR A 354 -12.18 25.18 6.88
N GLY A 355 -11.15 25.23 6.04
CA GLY A 355 -9.78 24.94 6.43
C GLY A 355 -9.05 24.16 5.34
N ASN A 356 -7.95 23.51 5.71
CA ASN A 356 -7.07 22.80 4.78
C ASN A 356 -7.35 21.29 4.68
N GLY A 357 -8.47 20.82 5.24
CA GLY A 357 -8.83 19.40 5.30
C GLY A 357 -8.15 18.62 6.43
N ARG A 358 -7.00 19.06 6.94
CA ARG A 358 -6.35 18.48 8.14
C ARG A 358 -6.83 19.18 9.41
N GLU A 359 -7.03 20.49 9.32
CA GLU A 359 -7.78 21.30 10.26
C GLU A 359 -9.03 21.82 9.57
N CYS A 360 -10.20 21.43 10.07
CA CYS A 360 -11.49 21.90 9.61
C CYS A 360 -12.21 22.57 10.78
N ARG A 361 -12.65 23.81 10.58
CA ARG A 361 -13.39 24.63 11.54
C ARG A 361 -14.77 24.88 11.00
N PHE A 362 -15.75 24.83 11.89
CA PHE A 362 -17.13 25.07 11.50
C PHE A 362 -17.30 26.55 11.14
N ASP A 363 -17.80 26.84 9.95
CA ASP A 363 -18.12 28.20 9.54
C ASP A 363 -19.47 28.59 10.13
N ASN A 364 -19.51 29.66 10.93
CA ASN A 364 -20.74 30.27 11.45
C ASN A 364 -21.52 30.99 10.33
N PHE A 365 -21.83 30.28 9.25
CA PHE A 365 -22.53 30.83 8.09
C PHE A 365 -23.97 30.31 8.06
N SER A 366 -24.93 31.22 8.25
CA SER A 366 -26.34 30.96 7.94
C SER A 366 -26.59 31.20 6.45
N GLY A 367 -27.19 30.23 5.76
CA GLY A 367 -27.47 30.34 4.33
C GLY A 367 -28.06 29.08 3.72
N VAL A 368 -28.33 29.12 2.41
CA VAL A 368 -28.90 27.98 1.70
C VAL A 368 -27.85 26.89 1.51
N VAL A 369 -28.17 25.68 1.96
CA VAL A 369 -27.39 24.46 1.77
C VAL A 369 -28.23 23.43 1.02
N THR A 370 -27.60 22.59 0.20
CA THR A 370 -28.29 21.53 -0.53
C THR A 370 -28.17 20.21 0.22
N LEU A 371 -29.29 19.71 0.76
CA LEU A 371 -29.36 18.39 1.36
C LEU A 371 -29.63 17.32 0.30
N LEU A 372 -28.99 16.16 0.44
CA LEU A 372 -29.24 14.99 -0.39
C LEU A 372 -30.21 14.06 0.34
N ILE A 373 -31.45 13.97 -0.14
CA ILE A 373 -32.52 13.18 0.46
C ILE A 373 -33.04 12.23 -0.62
N ASP A 374 -32.93 10.92 -0.42
CA ASP A 374 -33.35 9.90 -1.40
C ASP A 374 -32.79 10.16 -2.81
N SER A 375 -31.50 10.53 -2.90
CA SER A 375 -30.81 10.93 -4.13
C SER A 375 -31.35 12.20 -4.82
N ARG A 376 -32.27 12.94 -4.18
CA ARG A 376 -32.75 14.25 -4.61
C ARG A 376 -32.02 15.37 -3.88
N GLN A 377 -31.65 16.41 -4.62
CA GLN A 377 -31.10 17.65 -4.06
C GLN A 377 -32.23 18.56 -3.56
N VAL A 378 -32.21 18.90 -2.28
CA VAL A 378 -33.20 19.74 -1.60
C VAL A 378 -32.49 20.97 -1.03
N PRO A 379 -32.59 22.14 -1.68
CA PRO A 379 -32.05 23.38 -1.13
C PRO A 379 -32.87 23.81 0.08
N VAL A 380 -32.19 24.15 1.17
CA VAL A 380 -32.81 24.59 2.41
C VAL A 380 -31.94 25.60 3.14
N PHE A 381 -32.56 26.61 3.75
CA PHE A 381 -31.85 27.59 4.54
C PHE A 381 -31.41 26.98 5.89
N CYS A 382 -30.12 26.86 6.15
CA CYS A 382 -29.60 26.43 7.43
C CYS A 382 -29.25 27.66 8.28
N HIS A 383 -29.84 27.74 9.49
CA HIS A 383 -29.48 28.74 10.49
C HIS A 383 -28.37 28.21 11.36
N VAL A 384 -27.25 28.92 11.38
CA VAL A 384 -26.04 28.51 12.10
C VAL A 384 -25.66 29.59 13.11
N GLY A 385 -25.48 29.18 14.37
CA GLY A 385 -25.15 30.05 15.50
C GLY A 385 -26.28 30.16 16.53
N ASP A 386 -26.03 30.83 17.64
CA ASP A 386 -27.05 30.99 18.70
C ASP A 386 -27.98 32.18 18.43
N PHE A 387 -29.13 31.90 17.82
CA PHE A 387 -30.22 32.85 17.61
C PHE A 387 -31.38 32.65 18.61
N GLY A 388 -31.13 31.93 19.71
CA GLY A 388 -32.14 31.57 20.72
C GLY A 388 -32.53 30.09 20.72
N CYS A 389 -31.99 29.30 19.79
CA CYS A 389 -32.11 27.84 19.78
C CYS A 389 -30.82 27.13 20.26
N GLY A 390 -29.77 27.87 20.63
CA GLY A 390 -28.46 27.32 20.93
C GLY A 390 -27.62 27.03 19.68
N GLU A 391 -26.37 26.62 19.91
CA GLU A 391 -25.37 26.42 18.86
C GLU A 391 -25.69 25.23 17.92
N GLY A 392 -25.07 25.25 16.74
CA GLY A 392 -25.19 24.24 15.69
C GLY A 392 -26.03 24.69 14.49
N GLY A 393 -26.30 23.76 13.57
CA GLY A 393 -27.10 24.00 12.37
C GLY A 393 -28.57 23.64 12.59
N TRP A 394 -29.46 24.59 12.35
CA TRP A 394 -30.91 24.46 12.50
C TRP A 394 -31.59 24.63 11.15
N THR A 395 -32.38 23.63 10.75
CA THR A 395 -33.00 23.60 9.43
C THR A 395 -34.52 23.74 9.55
N PRO A 396 -35.16 24.75 8.90
CA PRO A 396 -36.60 24.95 8.93
C PRO A 396 -37.32 23.88 8.13
N VAL A 397 -38.16 23.12 8.80
CA VAL A 397 -38.97 22.05 8.23
C VAL A 397 -40.36 22.54 7.82
N MET A 398 -40.89 23.54 8.53
CA MET A 398 -42.20 24.12 8.26
C MET A 398 -42.28 25.57 8.74
N LYS A 399 -42.99 26.40 7.97
CA LYS A 399 -43.32 27.79 8.28
C LYS A 399 -44.83 27.99 8.17
N ILE A 400 -45.46 28.56 9.19
CA ILE A 400 -46.92 28.60 9.35
C ILE A 400 -47.39 30.04 9.54
N ASP A 401 -48.27 30.52 8.68
CA ASP A 401 -48.80 31.88 8.75
C ASP A 401 -50.21 31.85 9.33
N SER A 402 -50.39 32.37 10.55
CA SER A 402 -51.69 32.33 11.20
C SER A 402 -52.77 33.22 10.57
N SER A 403 -52.44 34.03 9.57
CA SER A 403 -53.45 34.71 8.74
C SER A 403 -54.10 33.76 7.72
N LYS A 404 -53.54 32.56 7.52
CA LYS A 404 -53.98 31.55 6.55
C LYS A 404 -54.49 30.29 7.24
N GLY A 405 -55.32 29.54 6.54
CA GLY A 405 -55.85 28.24 7.01
C GLY A 405 -55.02 27.02 6.57
N THR A 406 -53.90 27.23 5.86
CA THR A 406 -53.12 26.17 5.19
C THR A 406 -52.73 25.03 6.12
N PHE A 407 -52.20 25.38 7.30
CA PHE A 407 -51.74 24.43 8.31
C PHE A 407 -52.67 24.33 9.51
N HIS A 408 -53.97 24.60 9.32
CA HIS A 408 -54.98 24.33 10.34
C HIS A 408 -54.86 22.90 10.88
N TYR A 409 -55.28 22.65 12.13
CA TYR A 409 -55.17 21.34 12.79
C TYR A 409 -55.62 20.15 11.91
N SER A 410 -56.71 20.33 11.16
CA SER A 410 -57.32 19.31 10.30
C SER A 410 -56.68 19.20 8.91
N SER A 411 -55.65 19.99 8.61
CA SER A 411 -54.98 19.98 7.30
C SER A 411 -54.27 18.65 7.05
N SER A 412 -54.40 18.12 5.82
CA SER A 412 -53.70 16.89 5.42
C SER A 412 -52.18 17.05 5.43
N TYR A 413 -51.67 18.29 5.34
CA TYR A 413 -50.23 18.57 5.36
C TYR A 413 -49.55 18.10 6.66
N TRP A 414 -50.27 17.84 7.75
CA TRP A 414 -49.67 17.24 8.95
C TRP A 414 -49.45 15.72 8.83
N THR A 415 -50.23 15.05 7.97
CA THR A 415 -50.31 13.59 7.86
C THR A 415 -49.88 13.03 6.51
N ASP A 416 -49.71 13.88 5.49
CA ASP A 416 -49.22 13.51 4.16
C ASP A 416 -47.72 13.77 3.99
N ARG A 417 -47.15 13.21 2.91
CA ARG A 417 -45.76 13.42 2.50
C ARG A 417 -45.67 14.34 1.28
N ASN A 418 -46.53 15.37 1.24
CA ASN A 418 -46.52 16.39 0.20
C ASN A 418 -45.74 17.62 0.68
N GLU A 419 -44.93 18.18 -0.21
CA GLU A 419 -44.28 19.49 0.02
C GLU A 419 -45.28 20.61 -0.23
N TYR A 420 -45.08 21.75 0.44
CA TYR A 420 -45.82 22.97 0.18
C TYR A 420 -44.86 24.14 0.05
N ASN A 421 -44.93 24.86 -1.06
CA ASN A 421 -44.06 25.99 -1.38
C ASN A 421 -42.56 25.77 -1.03
N PRO A 422 -41.86 24.81 -1.67
CA PRO A 422 -40.44 24.54 -1.42
C PRO A 422 -39.51 25.77 -1.49
N PRO A 423 -39.70 26.73 -2.43
CA PRO A 423 -38.86 27.94 -2.46
C PRO A 423 -38.92 28.76 -1.16
N GLY A 424 -40.03 28.69 -0.41
CA GLY A 424 -40.12 29.31 0.92
C GLY A 424 -39.21 28.68 1.98
N GLY A 425 -38.64 27.50 1.72
CA GLY A 425 -37.63 26.86 2.56
C GLY A 425 -36.20 27.36 2.31
N GLU A 426 -35.98 28.11 1.24
CA GLU A 426 -34.66 28.67 0.86
C GLU A 426 -34.40 30.05 1.50
N THR A 427 -35.30 30.49 2.38
CA THR A 427 -35.22 31.78 3.08
C THR A 427 -35.23 31.57 4.60
N GLY A 428 -34.70 32.55 5.35
CA GLY A 428 -34.69 32.53 6.81
C GLY A 428 -36.05 32.82 7.45
N PHE A 429 -36.11 33.67 8.48
CA PHE A 429 -37.34 34.00 9.21
C PHE A 429 -38.25 35.02 8.49
N ASP A 430 -38.65 34.71 7.27
CA ASP A 430 -39.64 35.46 6.49
C ASP A 430 -41.09 34.97 6.73
N GLU A 431 -42.05 35.52 5.99
CA GLU A 431 -43.50 35.23 6.17
C GLU A 431 -44.05 34.28 5.08
N GLN A 432 -43.16 33.59 4.36
CA GLN A 432 -43.57 32.62 3.35
C GLN A 432 -43.81 31.25 4.00
N GLU A 433 -45.05 30.78 3.94
CA GLU A 433 -45.39 29.42 4.37
C GLU A 433 -44.59 28.39 3.57
N THR A 434 -44.14 27.32 4.23
CA THR A 434 -43.45 26.21 3.57
C THR A 434 -43.61 24.92 4.35
N LYS A 435 -43.53 23.79 3.65
CA LYS A 435 -43.34 22.44 4.20
C LYS A 435 -42.39 21.70 3.28
N LEU A 436 -41.24 21.29 3.83
CA LEU A 436 -40.18 20.65 3.06
C LEU A 436 -40.16 19.13 3.25
N ALA A 437 -39.52 18.40 2.31
CA ALA A 437 -39.36 16.95 2.39
C ALA A 437 -38.67 16.45 3.68
N ILE A 438 -37.81 17.29 4.28
CA ILE A 438 -37.19 17.01 5.58
C ILE A 438 -38.20 16.78 6.71
N TYR A 439 -39.46 17.25 6.58
CA TYR A 439 -40.52 16.96 7.56
C TYR A 439 -40.74 15.46 7.80
N TRP A 440 -40.54 14.62 6.76
CA TRP A 440 -40.73 13.16 6.85
C TRP A 440 -39.48 12.33 6.58
N ASN A 441 -38.39 12.96 6.12
CA ASN A 441 -37.15 12.26 5.74
C ASN A 441 -35.92 12.62 6.58
N ALA A 442 -36.03 13.54 7.55
CA ALA A 442 -34.89 13.93 8.39
C ALA A 442 -35.10 13.52 9.85
N SER A 443 -34.19 12.67 10.34
CA SER A 443 -34.05 12.39 11.78
C SER A 443 -33.46 13.59 12.50
N PHE A 444 -33.87 13.83 13.74
CA PHE A 444 -33.36 14.93 14.55
C PHE A 444 -33.24 14.53 16.01
N SER A 445 -32.50 15.35 16.75
CA SER A 445 -32.29 15.22 18.21
C SER A 445 -32.92 16.37 19.00
N LYS A 446 -33.25 17.47 18.33
CA LYS A 446 -33.93 18.63 18.92
C LYS A 446 -34.86 19.30 17.92
N ILE A 447 -35.87 19.97 18.45
CA ILE A 447 -36.81 20.81 17.71
C ILE A 447 -36.69 22.23 18.25
N CYS A 448 -36.51 23.22 17.38
CA CYS A 448 -36.67 24.62 17.76
C CYS A 448 -37.97 25.19 17.20
N LEU A 449 -38.77 25.75 18.10
CA LEU A 449 -40.03 26.41 17.79
C LEU A 449 -39.82 27.92 17.87
N GLY A 450 -40.19 28.63 16.82
CA GLY A 450 -40.11 30.08 16.73
C GLY A 450 -41.47 30.71 16.48
N MET A 451 -41.73 31.86 17.09
CA MET A 451 -42.88 32.71 16.75
C MET A 451 -42.40 34.14 16.47
N LYS A 452 -42.85 34.70 15.35
CA LYS A 452 -42.74 36.12 15.02
C LYS A 452 -44.09 36.78 15.23
N ILE A 453 -44.12 37.76 16.14
CA ILE A 453 -45.28 38.60 16.42
C ILE A 453 -44.84 40.04 16.23
N ASN A 454 -45.42 40.72 15.23
CA ASN A 454 -44.88 41.97 14.71
C ASN A 454 -43.41 41.77 14.31
N GLU A 455 -42.48 42.62 14.79
CA GLU A 455 -41.05 42.50 14.51
C GLU A 455 -40.27 41.66 15.55
N GLN A 456 -40.95 41.04 16.52
CA GLN A 456 -40.29 40.26 17.57
C GLN A 456 -40.29 38.77 17.26
N LEU A 457 -39.08 38.20 17.08
CA LEU A 457 -38.83 36.77 16.99
C LEU A 457 -38.46 36.20 18.36
N ARG A 458 -39.08 35.09 18.73
CA ARG A 458 -38.83 34.40 20.00
C ARG A 458 -38.79 32.90 19.76
N PHE A 459 -37.88 32.21 20.44
CA PHE A 459 -37.60 30.79 20.23
C PHE A 459 -37.63 30.00 21.54
N ILE A 460 -37.98 28.72 21.44
CA ILE A 460 -37.82 27.72 22.49
C ILE A 460 -37.34 26.40 21.89
N VAL A 461 -36.63 25.60 22.67
CA VAL A 461 -36.05 24.32 22.23
C VAL A 461 -36.69 23.16 22.98
N ILE A 462 -37.08 22.13 22.24
CA ILE A 462 -37.50 20.83 22.74
C ILE A 462 -36.39 19.82 22.45
N ASN A 463 -35.89 19.15 23.49
CA ASN A 463 -34.97 18.02 23.31
C ASN A 463 -35.80 16.75 23.08
N GLU A 464 -35.97 16.37 21.83
CA GLU A 464 -36.77 15.22 21.41
C GLU A 464 -36.06 14.53 20.25
N GLN A 465 -35.89 13.21 20.32
CA GLN A 465 -35.25 12.44 19.27
C GLN A 465 -36.29 11.61 18.52
N ALA A 466 -36.34 11.77 17.20
CA ALA A 466 -37.25 11.00 16.34
C ALA A 466 -36.69 10.85 14.91
N ASP A 467 -37.22 9.86 14.19
CA ASP A 467 -36.86 9.61 12.79
C ASP A 467 -37.33 10.72 11.86
N SER A 468 -38.40 11.43 12.23
CA SER A 468 -38.92 12.62 11.53
C SER A 468 -40.08 13.27 12.29
N LEU A 469 -40.45 14.52 11.95
CA LEU A 469 -41.62 15.17 12.57
C LEU A 469 -42.92 14.48 12.14
N TYR A 470 -42.94 13.98 10.90
CA TYR A 470 -44.01 13.13 10.41
C TYR A 470 -44.27 11.95 11.35
N SER A 471 -43.22 11.26 11.81
CA SER A 471 -43.36 10.11 12.71
C SER A 471 -43.94 10.48 14.09
N LEU A 472 -43.74 11.71 14.56
CA LEU A 472 -44.28 12.21 15.83
C LEU A 472 -45.71 12.73 15.73
N ILE A 473 -46.13 13.20 14.56
CA ILE A 473 -47.39 13.94 14.41
C ILE A 473 -48.45 13.15 13.64
N ALA A 474 -48.06 12.44 12.57
CA ALA A 474 -49.00 11.92 11.57
C ALA A 474 -49.96 10.85 12.11
N ASP A 475 -49.57 10.10 13.14
CA ASP A 475 -50.41 9.05 13.74
C ASP A 475 -51.49 9.58 14.69
N GLY A 476 -51.50 10.90 14.95
CA GLY A 476 -52.46 11.55 15.83
C GLY A 476 -52.31 11.22 17.32
N GLN A 477 -51.31 10.44 17.72
CA GLN A 477 -51.11 10.05 19.12
C GLN A 477 -50.55 11.21 19.94
N TYR A 478 -51.05 11.35 21.18
CA TYR A 478 -50.55 12.33 22.13
C TYR A 478 -49.19 11.90 22.68
N ARG A 479 -48.24 12.85 22.70
CA ARG A 479 -46.90 12.65 23.28
C ARG A 479 -46.52 13.89 24.07
N GLU A 480 -46.18 13.73 25.34
CA GLU A 480 -45.75 14.84 26.21
C GLU A 480 -44.32 15.29 25.88
N THR A 481 -44.01 16.59 25.93
CA THR A 481 -42.61 17.06 25.81
C THR A 481 -41.99 17.36 27.18
N SER A 482 -40.73 17.78 27.27
CA SER A 482 -40.13 18.19 28.55
C SER A 482 -40.45 19.63 28.98
N LEU A 483 -41.20 20.39 28.17
CA LEU A 483 -41.39 21.82 28.38
C LEU A 483 -42.39 22.15 29.49
N ARG A 484 -42.15 23.31 30.13
CA ARG A 484 -43.05 23.86 31.16
C ARG A 484 -43.86 25.03 30.63
N ARG A 485 -44.96 25.33 31.33
CA ARG A 485 -45.87 26.44 31.03
C ARG A 485 -45.15 27.75 30.76
N ASP A 486 -44.25 28.15 31.65
CA ASP A 486 -43.58 29.44 31.53
C ASP A 486 -42.69 29.51 30.28
N THR A 487 -42.08 28.39 29.88
CA THR A 487 -41.32 28.28 28.63
C THR A 487 -42.22 28.50 27.41
N TRP A 488 -43.42 27.91 27.38
CA TRP A 488 -44.35 28.18 26.28
C TRP A 488 -44.81 29.64 26.23
N LYS A 489 -45.00 30.29 27.39
CA LYS A 489 -45.34 31.72 27.45
C LYS A 489 -44.23 32.59 26.87
N THR A 490 -42.95 32.18 26.92
CA THR A 490 -41.86 32.99 26.35
C THR A 490 -41.94 33.12 24.84
N LEU A 491 -42.58 32.20 24.11
CA LEU A 491 -42.82 32.33 22.65
C LEU A 491 -43.68 33.55 22.30
N ILE A 492 -44.61 33.91 23.16
CA ILE A 492 -45.52 35.06 22.96
C ILE A 492 -44.98 36.31 23.67
N GLY A 493 -44.31 36.13 24.81
CA GLY A 493 -43.77 37.20 25.63
C GLY A 493 -44.76 37.76 26.66
N ALA A 494 -44.64 39.04 26.99
CA ALA A 494 -45.45 39.66 28.05
C ALA A 494 -46.97 39.64 27.79
N ALA A 495 -47.38 39.45 26.53
CA ALA A 495 -48.78 39.34 26.15
C ALA A 495 -49.37 37.93 26.29
N ALA A 496 -48.55 36.92 26.60
CA ALA A 496 -48.96 35.53 26.72
C ALA A 496 -50.03 35.35 27.80
N SER A 497 -51.06 34.56 27.49
CA SER A 497 -52.19 34.33 28.38
C SER A 497 -52.65 32.88 28.31
N LEU A 498 -52.78 32.21 29.46
CA LEU A 498 -53.23 30.81 29.58
C LEU A 498 -54.11 30.67 30.84
N GLN A 499 -54.95 29.63 30.93
CA GLN A 499 -55.73 29.33 32.14
C GLN A 499 -54.85 28.70 33.23
N ASP A 500 -55.18 28.85 34.51
CA ASP A 500 -54.28 28.46 35.61
C ASP A 500 -54.08 26.94 35.84
N LYS A 501 -54.93 26.07 35.26
CA LYS A 501 -54.85 24.61 35.46
C LYS A 501 -54.62 23.84 34.15
N CYS A 502 -54.37 22.54 34.32
CA CYS A 502 -54.20 21.51 33.29
C CYS A 502 -53.23 21.89 32.15
N ASN A 503 -51.94 22.00 32.48
CA ASN A 503 -50.86 22.32 31.53
C ASN A 503 -50.49 21.11 30.62
N LYS A 504 -51.45 20.55 29.88
CA LYS A 504 -51.19 19.43 28.97
C LYS A 504 -50.45 19.94 27.74
N GLN A 505 -49.15 19.67 27.68
CA GLN A 505 -48.29 20.10 26.58
C GLN A 505 -47.73 18.91 25.82
N GLY A 506 -47.39 19.12 24.55
CA GLY A 506 -46.83 18.08 23.71
C GLY A 506 -47.31 18.10 22.27
N PHE A 507 -47.16 16.94 21.62
CA PHE A 507 -47.62 16.67 20.27
C PHE A 507 -49.05 16.15 20.26
N ASN A 508 -49.85 16.57 19.28
CA ASN A 508 -51.26 16.20 19.11
C ASN A 508 -52.08 16.35 20.40
N ALA A 509 -51.83 17.39 21.18
CA ALA A 509 -52.62 17.66 22.38
C ALA A 509 -53.95 18.35 22.02
N PHE A 510 -55.02 17.85 22.61
CA PHE A 510 -56.38 18.34 22.46
C PHE A 510 -57.15 18.16 23.78
N CYS A 511 -58.26 18.87 23.90
CA CYS A 511 -59.17 18.77 25.03
C CYS A 511 -60.34 17.82 24.80
N THR A 512 -60.96 17.40 25.90
CA THR A 512 -61.98 16.33 25.98
C THR A 512 -63.13 16.48 24.98
N LEU A 513 -63.59 17.70 24.69
CA LEU A 513 -64.67 17.93 23.72
C LEU A 513 -64.12 18.10 22.30
N ALA A 514 -64.83 17.50 21.33
CA ALA A 514 -64.45 17.55 19.91
C ALA A 514 -64.41 18.96 19.30
N SER A 515 -65.15 19.93 19.89
CA SER A 515 -65.16 21.34 19.49
C SER A 515 -64.12 22.20 20.21
N SER A 516 -63.44 21.66 21.23
CA SER A 516 -62.46 22.40 22.04
C SER A 516 -61.14 22.60 21.29
N SER A 517 -60.34 23.52 21.82
CA SER A 517 -59.04 23.83 21.25
C SER A 517 -58.14 22.60 21.15
N LYS A 518 -57.44 22.52 20.01
CA LYS A 518 -56.60 21.39 19.60
C LYS A 518 -55.42 21.91 18.81
N ALA A 519 -54.29 21.23 18.87
CA ALA A 519 -53.10 21.62 18.13
C ALA A 519 -52.11 20.47 17.94
N ARG A 520 -51.19 20.64 17.00
CA ARG A 520 -50.20 19.62 16.64
C ARG A 520 -48.95 19.70 17.51
N ILE A 521 -48.53 20.90 17.89
CA ILE A 521 -47.44 21.13 18.84
C ILE A 521 -47.87 22.27 19.76
N VAL A 522 -48.11 22.01 21.05
CA VAL A 522 -48.89 22.95 21.88
C VAL A 522 -48.67 22.79 23.37
N ILE A 523 -48.93 23.85 24.12
CA ILE A 523 -49.45 23.77 25.49
C ILE A 523 -50.94 24.10 25.50
N VAL A 524 -51.73 23.16 25.99
CA VAL A 524 -53.14 23.34 26.28
C VAL A 524 -53.27 23.55 27.78
N SER A 525 -54.00 24.58 28.19
CA SER A 525 -54.41 24.83 29.57
C SER A 525 -55.92 24.76 29.67
N ASN A 526 -56.44 24.21 30.76
CA ASN A 526 -57.87 24.13 31.01
C ASN A 526 -58.20 24.47 32.46
N GLN A 527 -59.33 25.14 32.69
CA GLN A 527 -59.94 25.19 34.03
C GLN A 527 -61.14 24.24 34.15
N GLU A 528 -61.71 23.78 33.01
CA GLU A 528 -62.77 22.77 32.81
C GLU A 528 -62.73 22.23 31.34
N ASP A 529 -63.84 21.99 30.65
CA ASP A 529 -63.88 21.48 29.25
C ASP A 529 -63.49 22.51 28.16
N GLU A 530 -63.30 23.77 28.54
CA GLU A 530 -62.92 24.87 27.64
C GLU A 530 -61.42 25.19 27.75
N CYS A 531 -60.69 24.98 26.67
CA CYS A 531 -59.23 24.97 26.69
C CYS A 531 -58.61 26.12 25.90
N LEU A 532 -57.51 26.66 26.43
CA LEU A 532 -56.74 27.77 25.87
C LEU A 532 -55.35 27.30 25.48
N THR A 533 -54.82 27.82 24.37
CA THR A 533 -53.61 27.26 23.73
C THR A 533 -52.56 28.29 23.39
N ILE A 534 -51.30 27.87 23.48
CA ILE A 534 -50.18 28.44 22.72
C ILE A 534 -49.61 27.30 21.89
N GLY A 535 -49.64 27.40 20.56
CA GLY A 535 -49.18 26.29 19.73
C GLY A 535 -49.15 26.54 18.24
N PHE A 536 -48.82 25.48 17.51
CA PHE A 536 -48.69 25.39 16.07
C PHE A 536 -49.69 24.36 15.52
N GLY A 537 -50.30 24.68 14.39
CA GLY A 537 -51.38 23.87 13.81
C GLY A 537 -52.61 23.83 14.70
N THR A 538 -52.97 24.98 15.28
CA THR A 538 -54.12 25.12 16.18
C THR A 538 -55.44 25.13 15.41
N GLY A 539 -56.53 24.90 16.14
CA GLY A 539 -57.91 24.97 15.67
C GLY A 539 -58.91 24.75 16.81
N GLY A 540 -60.20 24.86 16.53
CA GLY A 540 -61.30 24.69 17.49
C GLY A 540 -61.68 25.96 18.25
N TYR A 541 -62.67 25.84 19.14
CA TYR A 541 -63.13 26.94 19.98
C TYR A 541 -62.04 27.41 20.96
N PRO A 542 -61.87 28.73 21.23
CA PRO A 542 -62.75 29.83 20.86
C PRO A 542 -62.45 30.56 19.55
N ASP A 543 -61.37 30.22 18.84
CA ASP A 543 -61.01 30.82 17.54
C ASP A 543 -60.39 29.75 16.63
N ASP A 544 -61.19 29.26 15.69
CA ASP A 544 -60.80 28.22 14.73
C ASP A 544 -59.89 28.79 13.60
N SER A 545 -59.78 30.11 13.49
CA SER A 545 -58.99 30.77 12.43
C SER A 545 -57.53 31.03 12.81
N ASN A 546 -57.18 30.86 14.08
CA ASN A 546 -55.82 31.01 14.57
C ASN A 546 -55.14 29.65 14.48
N VAL A 547 -54.21 29.48 13.53
CA VAL A 547 -53.47 28.23 13.31
C VAL A 547 -52.07 28.25 13.94
N CYS A 548 -51.60 29.41 14.42
CA CYS A 548 -50.35 29.55 15.15
C CYS A 548 -50.36 30.81 16.03
N GLY A 549 -50.16 30.65 17.34
CA GLY A 549 -50.12 31.77 18.28
C GLY A 549 -50.80 31.45 19.61
N ASN A 550 -51.47 32.43 20.21
CA ASN A 550 -52.11 32.30 21.52
C ASN A 550 -53.60 32.63 21.48
N VAL A 551 -54.43 31.68 21.91
CA VAL A 551 -55.87 31.85 22.05
C VAL A 551 -56.28 31.65 23.51
N ALA A 552 -56.84 32.69 24.13
CA ALA A 552 -57.23 32.73 25.52
C ALA A 552 -58.56 33.50 25.72
N LYS A 553 -59.62 32.89 26.25
CA LYS A 553 -60.93 33.56 26.42
C LYS A 553 -61.52 33.49 27.83
N HIS A 554 -61.36 32.37 28.53
CA HIS A 554 -62.12 32.09 29.76
C HIS A 554 -61.21 32.02 30.98
N HIS A 555 -61.32 33.00 31.89
CA HIS A 555 -60.46 33.14 33.07
C HIS A 555 -58.95 32.95 32.83
N PRO A 556 -58.35 33.58 31.80
CA PRO A 556 -56.92 33.43 31.56
C PRO A 556 -56.10 34.37 32.46
N ASP A 557 -54.88 33.95 32.78
CA ASP A 557 -53.97 34.60 33.72
C ASP A 557 -53.50 36.00 33.29
N ASN A 558 -53.70 36.39 32.03
CA ASN A 558 -53.32 37.69 31.47
C ASN A 558 -54.39 38.25 30.52
N GLY A 559 -55.66 38.01 30.84
CA GLY A 559 -56.82 38.52 30.08
C GLY A 559 -57.05 37.83 28.73
N VAL A 560 -58.15 38.19 28.07
CA VAL A 560 -58.57 37.59 26.79
C VAL A 560 -57.58 37.96 25.68
N LYS A 561 -57.08 36.96 24.94
CA LYS A 561 -56.11 37.12 23.84
C LYS A 561 -56.51 36.27 22.62
N TYR A 562 -56.30 36.85 21.43
CA TYR A 562 -56.37 36.16 20.13
C TYR A 562 -55.16 36.60 19.30
N ILE A 563 -53.98 36.17 19.72
CA ILE A 563 -52.71 36.60 19.12
C ILE A 563 -52.37 35.63 17.99
N LYS A 564 -52.32 36.15 16.76
CA LYS A 564 -51.84 35.43 15.58
C LYS A 564 -50.34 35.67 15.42
N ALA A 565 -49.60 34.63 15.06
CA ALA A 565 -48.16 34.69 14.84
C ALA A 565 -47.77 34.06 13.50
N MET A 566 -46.58 34.41 13.01
CA MET A 566 -45.86 33.61 12.04
C MET A 566 -45.01 32.59 12.80
N GLY A 567 -45.24 31.30 12.54
CA GLY A 567 -44.60 30.18 13.22
C GLY A 567 -43.48 29.57 12.40
N TYR A 568 -42.38 29.21 13.06
CA TYR A 568 -41.24 28.50 12.48
C TYR A 568 -40.99 27.22 13.26
N ILE A 569 -40.83 26.11 12.54
CA ILE A 569 -40.42 24.83 13.12
C ILE A 569 -39.10 24.45 12.47
N LEU A 570 -38.06 24.28 13.27
CA LEU A 570 -36.72 23.89 12.84
C LEU A 570 -36.29 22.62 13.56
N VAL A 571 -35.41 21.83 12.95
CA VAL A 571 -34.83 20.62 13.55
C VAL A 571 -33.30 20.65 13.46
N GLN A 572 -32.65 19.96 14.40
CA GLN A 572 -31.19 19.79 14.50
C GLN A 572 -30.79 18.31 14.55
#